data_AF-A0AAW2D4M2-F1
#
_entry.id   AF-A0AAW2D4M2-F1
#
_cell.length_a   1.000
_cell.length_b   1.000
_cell.length_c   1.000
_cell.angle_alpha   90.00
_cell.angle_beta   90.00
_cell.angle_gamma   90.00
#
_symmetry.space_group_name_H-M   'P 1'
#
loop_
_entity.id
_entity.type
_entity.pdbx_description
1 polymer ?
#
loop_
_entity_poly.entity_id
_entity_poly.type
_entity_poly.pdbx_seq_one_letter_code
_entity_poly.pdbx_strand_id
1 'polypeptide(L)'
;MPPSSPSLNLAHDSIVFLAYDGKRNVLGLRNFNTAGSFRRKLIMDDLISKQVRVTRQENPHCELVSFDRDSAHAFQHYVNETLAFGMKRCRFMYGTISETRKVEVDFIYKAPQQGIEGNLAIL
;
A
#
# COMPACT_ATOMS: atom_id res chain seq x y z
N MET A 1 -14.39 3.54 36.28
CA MET A 1 -13.65 4.74 35.83
C MET A 1 -12.64 4.29 34.78
N PRO A 2 -12.69 4.79 33.54
CA PRO A 2 -11.63 4.51 32.57
C PRO A 2 -10.39 5.36 32.93
N PRO A 3 -9.16 4.86 32.69
CA PRO A 3 -7.96 5.64 32.93
C PRO A 3 -7.87 6.79 31.92
N SER A 4 -7.67 8.01 32.42
CA SER A 4 -7.41 9.21 31.64
C SER A 4 -6.03 9.10 30.98
N SER A 5 -5.99 9.02 29.65
CA SER A 5 -4.74 9.08 28.88
C SER A 5 -4.06 10.43 29.08
N PRO A 6 -2.77 10.52 29.47
CA PRO A 6 -2.07 11.79 29.54
C PRO A 6 -1.94 12.37 28.13
N SER A 7 -2.29 13.64 27.98
CA SER A 7 -2.11 14.39 26.74
C SER A 7 -0.63 14.39 26.35
N LEU A 8 -0.29 13.79 25.21
CA LEU A 8 1.04 13.89 24.63
C LEU A 8 1.27 15.34 24.19
N ASN A 9 2.29 16.00 24.73
CA ASN A 9 2.69 17.36 24.39
C ASN A 9 3.33 17.40 22.98
N LEU A 10 2.50 17.25 21.94
CA LEU A 10 2.93 17.29 20.56
C LEU A 10 2.94 18.75 20.06
N ALA A 11 4.05 19.17 19.47
CA ALA A 11 4.20 20.44 18.78
C ALA A 11 4.09 20.28 17.25
N HIS A 12 4.01 21.38 16.51
CA HIS A 12 4.12 21.36 15.05
C HIS A 12 5.43 20.65 14.64
N ASP A 13 5.37 19.78 13.63
CA ASP A 13 6.45 18.87 13.17
C ASP A 13 6.89 17.77 14.14
N SER A 14 6.10 17.49 15.19
CA SER A 14 6.36 16.31 16.03
C SER A 14 5.96 15.02 15.29
N ILE A 15 6.88 14.06 15.20
CA ILE A 15 6.62 12.72 14.64
C ILE A 15 6.48 11.74 15.80
N VAL A 16 5.34 11.06 15.88
CA VAL A 16 5.08 10.01 16.88
C VAL A 16 5.35 8.64 16.26
N PHE A 17 6.27 7.89 16.86
CA PHE A 17 6.51 6.49 16.52
C PHE A 17 5.83 5.60 17.55
N LEU A 18 4.90 4.77 17.10
CA LEU A 18 4.25 3.78 17.95
C LEU A 18 5.01 2.45 17.82
N ALA A 19 5.89 2.20 18.78
CA ALA A 19 6.61 0.94 18.87
C ALA A 19 5.76 -0.08 19.62
N TYR A 20 5.27 -1.10 18.91
CA TYR A 20 4.65 -2.26 19.51
C TYR A 20 5.72 -3.32 19.75
N ASP A 21 5.81 -3.84 20.97
CA ASP A 21 6.62 -5.04 21.21
C ASP A 21 5.85 -6.25 20.66
N GLY A 22 6.31 -6.74 19.51
CA GLY A 22 5.65 -7.82 18.80
C GLY A 22 6.49 -8.28 17.62
N LYS A 23 6.98 -9.53 17.68
CA LYS A 23 7.61 -10.18 16.53
C LYS A 23 6.51 -10.48 15.50
N ARG A 24 6.51 -9.76 14.37
CA ARG A 24 5.67 -10.14 13.21
C ARG A 24 6.18 -11.48 12.70
N ASN A 25 5.34 -12.52 12.75
CA ASN A 25 5.62 -13.76 12.06
C ASN A 25 5.31 -13.55 10.57
N VAL A 26 6.31 -13.04 9.83
CA VAL A 26 6.23 -12.97 8.37
C VAL A 26 6.41 -14.39 7.89
N LEU A 27 5.35 -15.00 7.34
CA LEU A 27 5.49 -16.25 6.59
C LEU A 27 6.53 -15.98 5.50
N GLY A 28 7.70 -16.60 5.64
CA GLY A 28 8.75 -16.52 4.64
C GLY A 28 8.20 -16.91 3.27
N LEU A 29 8.85 -16.43 2.21
CA LEU A 29 8.51 -16.81 0.84
C LEU A 29 8.34 -18.32 0.79
N ARG A 30 7.09 -18.78 0.57
CA ARG A 30 6.80 -20.22 0.46
C ARG A 30 7.73 -20.75 -0.62
N ASN A 31 8.60 -21.69 -0.26
CA ASN A 31 9.46 -22.36 -1.23
C ASN A 31 8.55 -22.90 -2.34
N PHE A 32 8.59 -22.25 -3.50
CA PHE A 32 7.99 -22.79 -4.70
C PHE A 32 8.86 -23.98 -5.08
N ASN A 33 8.44 -25.17 -4.66
CA ASN A 33 9.02 -26.39 -5.19
C ASN A 33 8.63 -26.43 -6.67
N THR A 34 9.55 -26.02 -7.55
CA THR A 34 9.47 -26.38 -8.96
C THR A 34 9.52 -27.91 -8.97
N ALA A 35 8.38 -28.56 -9.14
CA ALA A 35 8.30 -30.00 -9.21
C ALA A 35 9.17 -30.46 -10.39
N GLY A 36 10.41 -30.86 -10.11
CA GLY A 36 11.37 -31.33 -11.08
C GLY A 36 10.81 -32.57 -11.76
N SER A 37 10.27 -32.41 -12.97
CA SER A 37 9.75 -33.51 -13.77
C SER A 37 10.86 -34.10 -14.63
N PHE A 38 11.91 -34.64 -14.00
CA PHE A 38 12.98 -35.36 -14.71
C PHE A 38 12.66 -36.86 -14.95
N ARG A 39 11.43 -37.33 -14.69
CA ARG A 39 11.07 -38.76 -14.87
C ARG A 39 9.68 -39.09 -15.44
N ARG A 40 8.84 -38.12 -15.80
CA ARG A 40 7.56 -38.39 -16.48
C ARG A 40 7.48 -37.59 -17.77
N LYS A 41 7.20 -38.26 -18.89
CA LYS A 41 6.88 -37.59 -20.17
C LYS A 41 5.71 -36.65 -19.90
N LEU A 42 5.95 -35.34 -19.98
CA LEU A 42 4.90 -34.33 -19.96
C LEU A 42 4.03 -34.57 -21.20
N ILE A 43 2.77 -34.92 -21.01
CA ILE A 43 1.77 -35.01 -22.08
C ILE A 43 1.28 -33.59 -22.34
N MET A 44 0.88 -33.26 -23.58
CA MET A 44 0.44 -31.90 -23.93
C MET A 44 -0.61 -31.32 -22.97
N ASP A 45 -1.51 -32.16 -22.46
CA ASP A 45 -2.54 -31.76 -21.48
C ASP A 45 -1.93 -31.30 -20.14
N ASP A 46 -0.77 -31.85 -19.73
CA ASP A 46 -0.04 -31.43 -18.54
C ASP A 46 0.68 -30.09 -18.75
N LEU A 47 1.01 -29.74 -20.00
CA LEU A 47 1.56 -28.43 -20.37
C LEU A 47 0.46 -27.36 -20.45
N ILE A 48 -0.71 -27.71 -20.97
CA ILE A 48 -1.87 -26.81 -21.06
C ILE A 48 -2.42 -26.51 -19.66
N SER A 49 -2.52 -27.52 -18.79
CA SER A 49 -3.02 -27.34 -17.42
C SER A 49 -2.09 -26.52 -16.52
N LYS A 50 -0.79 -26.48 -16.82
CA LYS A 50 0.18 -25.63 -16.12
C LYS A 50 0.35 -24.25 -16.75
N GLN A 51 -0.32 -23.97 -17.87
CA GLN A 51 -0.27 -22.68 -18.52
C GLN A 51 -1.07 -21.66 -17.69
N VAL A 52 -0.36 -20.75 -17.03
CA VAL A 52 -0.99 -19.57 -16.43
C VAL A 52 -1.53 -18.70 -17.55
N ARG A 53 -2.86 -18.51 -17.57
CA ARG A 53 -3.53 -17.58 -18.47
C ARG A 53 -3.94 -16.35 -17.69
N VAL A 54 -3.33 -15.21 -18.01
CA VAL A 54 -3.71 -13.93 -17.44
C VAL A 54 -4.88 -13.39 -18.25
N THR A 55 -6.06 -13.31 -17.64
CA THR A 55 -7.25 -12.72 -18.23
C THR A 55 -7.53 -11.36 -17.59
N ARG A 56 -8.41 -10.58 -18.20
CA ARG A 56 -8.93 -9.35 -17.59
C ARG A 56 -9.56 -9.69 -16.23
N GLN A 57 -9.34 -8.83 -15.24
CA GLN A 57 -10.02 -8.91 -13.95
C GLN A 57 -11.39 -8.24 -14.08
N GLU A 58 -12.46 -9.00 -13.89
CA GLU A 58 -13.83 -8.51 -14.04
C GLU A 58 -14.36 -7.80 -12.78
N ASN A 59 -13.96 -8.27 -11.59
CA ASN A 59 -14.43 -7.74 -10.31
C ASN A 59 -13.26 -7.15 -9.50
N PRO A 60 -13.28 -5.85 -9.16
CA PRO A 60 -12.28 -5.26 -8.28
C PRO A 60 -12.50 -5.72 -6.82
N HIS A 61 -11.44 -5.69 -6.01
CA HIS A 61 -11.57 -6.00 -4.57
C HIS A 61 -12.19 -4.83 -3.79
N CYS A 62 -11.96 -3.61 -4.26
CA CYS A 62 -12.48 -2.36 -3.71
C CYS A 62 -13.11 -1.59 -4.86
N GLU A 63 -14.41 -1.33 -4.77
CA GLU A 63 -15.18 -0.65 -5.82
C GLU A 63 -15.13 0.87 -5.71
N LEU A 64 -14.88 1.40 -4.50
CA LEU A 64 -14.95 2.82 -4.22
C LEU A 64 -13.93 3.26 -3.18
N VAL A 65 -13.33 4.42 -3.44
CA VAL A 65 -12.48 5.14 -2.50
C VAL A 65 -13.06 6.54 -2.33
N SER A 66 -13.37 6.93 -1.10
CA SER A 66 -13.72 8.31 -0.71
C SER A 66 -12.56 8.95 0.02
N PHE A 67 -12.45 10.27 -0.11
CA PHE A 67 -11.39 11.06 0.51
C PHE A 67 -12.00 12.11 1.43
N ASP A 68 -11.43 12.26 2.61
CA ASP A 68 -11.61 13.46 3.39
C ASP A 68 -11.18 14.69 2.57
N ARG A 69 -12.02 15.72 2.61
CA ARG A 69 -11.88 16.91 1.77
C ARG A 69 -10.59 17.65 2.09
N ASP A 70 -10.29 17.84 3.37
CA ASP A 70 -9.19 18.68 3.80
C ASP A 70 -7.86 17.97 3.54
N SER A 71 -7.78 16.66 3.81
CA SER A 71 -6.65 15.81 3.44
C SER A 71 -6.37 15.83 1.93
N ALA A 72 -7.41 15.70 1.09
CA ALA A 72 -7.25 15.75 -0.36
C ALA A 72 -6.80 17.14 -0.85
N HIS A 73 -7.40 18.20 -0.29
CA HIS A 73 -7.07 19.58 -0.64
C HIS A 73 -5.61 19.93 -0.28
N ALA A 74 -5.15 19.56 0.92
CA ALA A 74 -3.77 19.79 1.35
C ALA A 74 -2.76 19.06 0.44
N PHE A 75 -3.08 17.84 0.01
CA PHE A 75 -2.24 17.12 -0.94
C PHE A 75 -2.18 17.80 -2.31
N GLN A 76 -3.33 18.21 -2.85
CA GLN A 76 -3.39 18.89 -4.14
C GLN A 76 -2.63 20.22 -4.12
N HIS A 77 -2.78 20.99 -3.04
CA HIS A 77 -2.04 22.24 -2.82
C HIS A 77 -0.53 22.00 -2.84
N TYR A 78 -0.05 21.00 -2.09
CA TYR A 78 1.36 20.62 -2.08
C TYR A 78 1.87 20.26 -3.50
N VAL A 79 1.12 19.49 -4.28
CA VAL A 79 1.53 19.10 -5.63
C VAL A 79 1.66 20.33 -6.54
N ASN A 80 0.69 21.25 -6.45
CA ASN A 80 0.66 22.45 -7.27
C ASN A 80 1.80 23.42 -6.95
N GLU A 81 2.06 23.68 -5.66
CA GLU A 81 3.05 24.67 -5.23
C GLU A 81 4.49 24.17 -5.36
N THR A 82 4.73 22.89 -5.06
CA THR A 82 6.11 22.44 -4.79
C THR A 82 6.81 21.84 -6.01
N LEU A 83 6.10 21.44 -7.08
CA LEU A 83 6.66 20.50 -8.04
C LEU A 83 6.63 20.92 -9.51
N ALA A 84 5.90 21.97 -9.91
CA ALA A 84 5.81 22.41 -11.32
C ALA A 84 5.80 21.23 -12.34
N PHE A 85 5.12 20.14 -11.99
CA PHE A 85 5.03 18.86 -12.71
C PHE A 85 6.34 18.09 -13.02
N GLY A 86 7.53 18.58 -12.64
CA GLY A 86 8.83 17.99 -13.01
C GLY A 86 9.36 16.87 -12.10
N MET A 87 8.72 16.62 -10.95
CA MET A 87 9.20 15.65 -9.96
C MET A 87 8.07 14.72 -9.51
N LYS A 88 8.29 13.40 -9.59
CA LYS A 88 7.34 12.41 -9.09
C LYS A 88 7.27 12.43 -7.56
N ARG A 89 6.07 12.21 -7.00
CA ARG A 89 5.83 12.02 -5.56
C ARG A 89 4.73 10.99 -5.33
N CYS A 90 4.82 10.26 -4.22
CA CYS A 90 3.80 9.36 -3.73
C CYS A 90 3.41 9.70 -2.30
N ARG A 91 2.25 9.21 -1.88
CA ARG A 91 1.74 9.31 -0.53
C ARG A 91 1.11 7.99 -0.11
N PHE A 92 1.06 7.76 1.19
CA PHE A 92 0.34 6.65 1.79
C PHE A 92 -1.02 7.13 2.29
N MET A 93 -2.07 6.44 1.91
CA MET A 93 -3.43 6.73 2.35
C MET A 93 -3.74 5.90 3.59
N TYR A 94 -4.20 6.57 4.64
CA TYR A 94 -4.64 5.96 5.88
C TYR A 94 -6.10 6.28 6.11
N GLY A 95 -6.84 5.28 6.60
CA GLY A 95 -8.23 5.43 6.97
C GLY A 95 -8.88 4.08 7.22
N THR A 96 -10.16 3.95 6.89
CA THR A 96 -10.95 2.77 7.22
C THR A 96 -11.46 2.04 5.98
N ILE A 97 -11.84 0.78 6.19
CA ILE A 97 -12.45 -0.06 5.16
C ILE A 97 -13.80 -0.51 5.73
N SER A 98 -14.88 -0.21 5.02
CA SER A 98 -16.22 -0.66 5.40
C SER A 98 -16.43 -2.15 5.12
N GLU A 99 -17.50 -2.72 5.68
CA GLU A 99 -17.88 -4.12 5.43
C GLU A 99 -18.11 -4.43 3.94
N THR A 100 -18.57 -3.42 3.19
CA THR A 100 -18.76 -3.51 1.73
C THR A 100 -17.48 -3.25 0.92
N ARG A 101 -16.31 -3.23 1.58
CA ARG A 101 -14.99 -2.96 0.99
C ARG A 101 -14.87 -1.62 0.28
N LYS A 102 -15.61 -0.62 0.78
CA LYS A 102 -15.37 0.78 0.41
C LYS A 102 -14.29 1.34 1.31
N VAL A 103 -13.34 2.05 0.72
CA VAL A 103 -12.23 2.67 1.44
C VAL A 103 -12.58 4.12 1.71
N GLU A 104 -12.45 4.55 2.95
CA GLU A 104 -12.57 5.95 3.36
C GLU A 104 -11.18 6.42 3.81
N VAL A 105 -10.62 7.41 3.11
CA VAL A 105 -9.28 7.95 3.38
C VAL A 105 -9.39 9.17 4.27
N ASP A 106 -8.90 9.05 5.50
CA ASP A 106 -8.92 10.12 6.50
C ASP A 106 -7.64 10.98 6.43
N PHE A 107 -6.49 10.35 6.16
CA PHE A 107 -5.18 11.01 6.17
C PHE A 107 -4.30 10.58 5.00
N ILE A 108 -3.55 11.54 4.45
CA ILE A 108 -2.58 11.31 3.37
C ILE A 108 -1.17 11.63 3.89
N TYR A 109 -0.41 10.57 4.19
CA TYR A 109 0.93 10.68 4.77
C TYR A 109 2.03 10.78 3.71
N LYS A 110 3.01 11.64 4.00
CA LYS A 110 4.23 11.81 3.21
C LYS A 110 5.39 11.04 3.83
N ALA A 111 5.73 9.90 3.26
CA ALA A 111 6.97 9.22 3.61
C ALA A 111 8.20 9.97 3.04
N PRO A 112 9.36 9.84 3.71
CA PRO A 112 10.66 10.19 3.16
C PRO A 112 10.83 9.57 1.77
N GLN A 113 11.12 10.43 0.79
CA GLN A 113 11.19 9.99 -0.60
C GLN A 113 12.04 10.95 -1.43
N GLN A 114 12.72 10.40 -2.42
CA GLN A 114 13.50 11.13 -3.40
C GLN A 114 12.85 10.96 -4.78
N GLY A 115 12.19 12.02 -5.24
CA GLY A 115 11.56 12.08 -6.56
C GLY A 115 12.48 12.75 -7.57
N ILE A 116 12.55 12.18 -8.75
CA ILE A 116 13.11 12.80 -9.97
C ILE A 116 12.05 12.71 -11.09
N GLU A 117 12.32 13.27 -12.26
CA GLU A 117 11.36 13.31 -13.37
C GLU A 117 10.90 11.90 -13.79
N GLY A 118 11.85 10.97 -13.95
CA GLY A 118 11.57 9.61 -14.41
C GLY A 118 11.21 8.62 -13.30
N ASN A 119 11.60 8.88 -12.06
CA ASN A 119 11.62 7.86 -10.99
C ASN A 119 11.28 8.44 -9.62
N LEU A 120 10.86 7.57 -8.70
CA LEU A 120 10.61 7.89 -7.31
C LEU A 120 11.14 6.76 -6.43
N ALA A 121 12.06 7.10 -5.53
CA ALA A 121 12.52 6.20 -4.48
C ALA A 121 11.87 6.57 -3.14
N ILE A 122 11.33 5.57 -2.44
CA ILE A 122 10.93 5.69 -1.02
C ILE A 122 12.17 5.35 -0.19
N LEU A 123 12.44 6.15 0.83
CA LEU A 123 13.63 6.04 1.70
C LEU A 123 13.29 5.33 3.01
#